data_AF-F9XLF3-F1
#
_entry.id   AF-F9XLF3-F1
#
_cell.length_a   1.000
_cell.length_b   1.000
_cell.length_c   1.000
_cell.angle_alpha   90.00
_cell.angle_beta   90.00
_cell.angle_gamma   90.00
#
_symmetry.space_group_name_H-M   'P 1'
#
loop_
_entity.id
_entity.type
_entity.pdbx_description
1 polymer ?
#
loop_
_entity_poly.entity_id
_entity_poly.type
_entity_poly.pdbx_seq_one_letter_code
_entity_poly.pdbx_strand_id
1 'polypeptide(L)'
;MGSTNSDSAGGDHKSKPPPLSTNPEVIAEKLTSPSNMETSSRDDRAQSPPTSSATSAHFNLPKSEASTPGVEKPSYDLPLLTKQSLKVGLVGAGIGGLTAAIAIARAGCDVTVLEAAAELGEIGAGIQITPYRAVLPYEEVYRNVPESRDFGNDIDVFTMEKGYVIMYPIAAGREWNAVMAHVTDKPVTDVEEDCSMEEMREYYKDMDERVTKILELVPSTKRWPLMTVGPLKSWSSPQKNVAIMGDAAHAMVNHLDQGAATSMEDGAFLGRVLREVITGVLTLPEAVKIYEDTRMPRAWAKQQESFINGSIFMADEPRGRLRDEAAADSVAETKAMSEVWNLDSKAAVTGPDENALCPNLWGAPETLQSVFSYDPEGDADFAVIKHIQDTTPWDKVTGVSEGLEEKLTGWFWPKDQVGRVAKARGTDL
;
A
#
# COMPACT_ATOMS: atom_id res chain seq x y z
N MET A 1 72.99 3.81 0.46
CA MET A 1 73.32 2.45 -0.04
C MET A 1 72.14 2.05 -0.90
N GLY A 2 72.22 2.15 -2.24
CA GLY A 2 72.68 1.07 -3.13
C GLY A 2 71.81 -0.17 -2.98
N SER A 3 71.16 -0.78 -3.97
CA SER A 3 71.17 -0.67 -5.43
C SER A 3 70.25 -1.79 -5.95
N THR A 4 69.65 -1.60 -7.15
CA THR A 4 69.39 -2.62 -8.21
C THR A 4 68.41 -3.78 -7.91
N ASN A 5 67.51 -4.27 -8.77
CA ASN A 5 67.22 -4.19 -10.22
C ASN A 5 65.79 -4.76 -10.41
N SER A 6 64.91 -4.21 -11.26
CA SER A 6 64.68 -4.55 -12.70
C SER A 6 64.35 -6.05 -12.90
N ASP A 7 63.22 -6.46 -13.48
CA ASP A 7 62.68 -6.24 -14.83
C ASP A 7 61.14 -6.44 -14.84
N SER A 8 60.29 -5.57 -15.44
CA SER A 8 59.78 -5.56 -16.84
C SER A 8 59.34 -6.95 -17.36
N ALA A 9 58.16 -7.18 -17.95
CA ALA A 9 57.39 -6.34 -18.86
C ALA A 9 55.94 -6.85 -19.12
N GLY A 10 55.12 -5.94 -19.66
CA GLY A 10 53.88 -6.22 -20.42
C GLY A 10 52.60 -6.14 -19.59
N GLY A 11 51.69 -5.17 -19.71
CA GLY A 11 51.41 -4.22 -20.77
C GLY A 11 50.00 -4.49 -21.29
N ASP A 12 48.99 -3.88 -20.66
CA ASP A 12 47.71 -3.56 -21.31
C ASP A 12 47.04 -2.38 -20.58
N HIS A 13 47.22 -1.19 -21.16
CA HIS A 13 46.48 0.01 -20.81
C HIS A 13 45.01 -0.19 -21.20
N LYS A 14 44.12 -0.48 -20.25
CA LYS A 14 42.69 -0.18 -20.41
C LYS A 14 42.43 1.26 -19.97
N SER A 15 42.23 2.11 -20.97
CA SER A 15 41.80 3.51 -20.88
C SER A 15 40.63 3.71 -19.93
N LYS A 16 40.69 4.74 -19.08
CA LYS A 16 39.53 5.31 -18.37
C LYS A 16 38.40 5.58 -19.39
N PRO A 17 37.13 5.26 -19.10
CA PRO A 17 36.03 5.65 -19.97
C PRO A 17 35.92 7.19 -20.00
N PRO A 18 35.58 7.78 -21.15
CA PRO A 18 35.40 9.23 -21.24
C PRO A 18 34.18 9.67 -20.41
N PRO A 19 34.14 10.91 -19.92
CA PRO A 19 32.98 11.43 -19.22
C PRO A 19 31.75 11.42 -20.14
N LEU A 20 30.61 11.01 -19.58
CA LEU A 20 29.31 11.00 -20.27
C LEU A 20 28.96 12.43 -20.71
N SER A 21 28.71 12.59 -22.01
CA SER A 21 28.22 13.84 -22.62
C SER A 21 26.81 14.14 -22.12
N THR A 22 26.56 15.35 -21.63
CA THR A 22 25.26 15.84 -21.17
C THR A 22 24.39 16.42 -22.31
N ASN A 23 24.71 16.10 -23.57
CA ASN A 23 23.99 16.63 -24.74
C ASN A 23 22.85 15.68 -25.18
N PRO A 24 21.56 16.08 -25.08
CA PRO A 24 20.40 15.21 -25.36
C PRO A 24 20.33 14.63 -26.78
N GLU A 25 20.92 15.30 -27.77
CA GLU A 25 20.82 14.89 -29.18
C GLU A 25 21.69 13.67 -29.52
N VAL A 26 22.77 13.42 -28.77
CA VAL A 26 23.71 12.30 -29.02
C VAL A 26 23.19 10.97 -28.46
N ILE A 27 22.20 11.00 -27.56
CA ILE A 27 21.57 9.79 -26.98
C ILE A 27 20.54 9.20 -27.95
N ALA A 28 19.91 10.03 -28.79
CA ALA A 28 18.87 9.62 -29.72
C ALA A 28 19.40 8.80 -30.92
N GLU A 29 20.65 8.99 -31.32
CA GLU A 29 21.22 8.33 -32.51
C GLU A 29 21.69 6.89 -32.27
N LYS A 30 21.89 6.47 -31.02
CA LYS A 30 22.30 5.08 -30.70
C LYS A 30 21.15 4.08 -30.61
N LEU A 31 19.90 4.54 -30.67
CA LEU A 31 18.70 3.70 -30.56
C LEU A 31 18.12 3.25 -31.92
N THR A 32 18.72 3.63 -33.05
CA THR A 32 18.06 3.53 -34.38
C THR A 32 18.81 2.74 -35.46
N SER A 33 19.82 1.92 -35.15
CA SER A 33 20.52 1.11 -36.17
C SER A 33 20.35 -0.40 -35.98
N PRO A 34 19.70 -1.14 -36.91
CA PRO A 34 19.58 -2.59 -36.84
C PRO A 34 20.76 -3.28 -37.54
N SER A 35 21.47 -4.16 -36.82
CA SER A 35 22.45 -5.09 -37.40
C SER A 35 21.88 -6.50 -37.49
N ASN A 36 21.91 -7.05 -38.70
CA ASN A 36 21.47 -8.38 -39.12
C ASN A 36 21.97 -9.53 -38.22
N MET A 37 21.07 -10.43 -37.81
CA MET A 37 21.36 -11.85 -37.60
C MET A 37 20.18 -12.70 -38.05
N GLU A 38 20.55 -13.84 -38.63
CA GLU A 38 19.74 -14.70 -39.49
C GLU A 38 18.63 -15.47 -38.77
N THR A 39 17.57 -15.69 -39.52
CA THR A 39 16.34 -16.42 -39.21
C THR A 39 16.58 -17.90 -38.92
N SER A 40 15.99 -18.42 -37.83
CA SER A 40 15.52 -19.80 -37.80
C SER A 40 14.09 -19.85 -37.25
N SER A 41 13.29 -20.62 -37.98
CA SER A 41 11.83 -20.60 -38.09
C SER A 41 11.04 -21.07 -36.87
N ARG A 42 9.93 -20.37 -36.58
CA ARG A 42 8.58 -20.95 -36.50
C ARG A 42 7.52 -19.83 -36.40
N ASP A 43 6.84 -19.59 -37.53
CA ASP A 43 5.51 -18.98 -37.61
C ASP A 43 4.52 -19.75 -36.70
N ASP A 44 3.48 -19.18 -36.07
CA ASP A 44 2.56 -18.18 -36.60
C ASP A 44 1.67 -17.56 -35.49
N ARG A 45 1.21 -16.32 -35.74
CA ARG A 45 0.25 -15.47 -35.00
C ARG A 45 0.76 -14.57 -33.86
N ALA A 46 1.61 -13.61 -34.23
CA ALA A 46 1.64 -12.30 -33.58
C ALA A 46 0.91 -11.28 -34.49
N GLN A 47 -0.23 -10.75 -34.04
CA GLN A 47 -0.69 -9.45 -34.53
C GLN A 47 0.23 -8.39 -33.92
N SER A 48 0.72 -7.46 -34.75
CA SER A 48 1.55 -6.34 -34.31
C SER A 48 0.86 -5.59 -33.16
N PRO A 49 1.56 -5.24 -32.06
CA PRO A 49 0.95 -4.46 -31.00
C PRO A 49 0.59 -3.07 -31.56
N PRO A 50 -0.60 -2.52 -31.23
CA PRO A 50 -0.92 -1.15 -31.61
C PRO A 50 0.04 -0.21 -30.88
N THR A 51 0.43 0.85 -31.58
CA THR A 51 1.13 2.01 -31.05
C THR A 51 0.54 2.46 -29.72
N SER A 52 1.39 2.68 -28.70
CA SER A 52 0.98 3.05 -27.34
C SER A 52 0.12 4.32 -27.32
N SER A 53 -1.18 4.15 -27.08
CA SER A 53 -2.07 5.22 -26.65
C SER A 53 -2.51 4.90 -25.23
N ALA A 54 -2.24 5.78 -24.27
CA ALA A 54 -2.76 5.66 -22.91
C ALA A 54 -4.30 5.55 -22.96
N THR A 55 -4.86 4.56 -22.27
CA THR A 55 -6.31 4.37 -22.19
C THR A 55 -6.90 5.26 -21.11
N SER A 56 -7.99 5.96 -21.43
CA SER A 56 -8.75 6.78 -20.50
C SER A 56 -10.17 6.21 -20.30
N ALA A 57 -10.63 6.22 -19.05
CA ALA A 57 -12.01 5.87 -18.71
C ALA A 57 -12.64 6.97 -17.86
N HIS A 58 -13.87 7.34 -18.20
CA HIS A 58 -14.71 8.26 -17.41
C HIS A 58 -15.64 7.45 -16.49
N PHE A 59 -15.51 7.65 -15.18
CA PHE A 59 -16.37 7.02 -14.19
C PHE A 59 -17.55 7.93 -13.85
N ASN A 60 -18.76 7.53 -14.25
CA ASN A 60 -20.01 8.14 -13.79
C ASN A 60 -20.86 7.09 -13.06
N LEU A 61 -21.27 7.38 -11.83
CA LEU A 61 -22.20 6.52 -11.11
C LEU A 61 -23.57 6.50 -11.81
N PRO A 62 -24.29 5.37 -11.83
CA PRO A 62 -25.65 5.32 -12.33
C PRO A 62 -26.53 6.29 -11.53
N LYS A 63 -27.31 7.13 -12.22
CA LYS A 63 -28.31 7.96 -11.57
C LYS A 63 -29.41 7.06 -11.01
N SER A 64 -29.71 7.19 -9.71
CA SER A 64 -30.84 6.52 -9.08
C SER A 64 -32.15 7.09 -9.63
N GLU A 65 -32.90 6.30 -10.41
CA GLU A 65 -34.24 6.63 -10.92
C GLU A 65 -35.35 6.06 -10.01
N ALA A 66 -35.19 6.11 -8.68
CA ALA A 66 -36.25 5.72 -7.77
C ALA A 66 -37.25 6.88 -7.58
N SER A 67 -38.25 6.99 -8.46
CA SER A 67 -39.41 7.86 -8.24
C SER A 67 -40.45 7.12 -7.39
N THR A 68 -40.55 7.46 -6.10
CA THR A 68 -41.66 7.02 -5.25
C THR A 68 -42.94 7.78 -5.65
N PRO A 69 -44.07 7.12 -5.98
CA PRO A 69 -45.30 7.82 -6.35
C PRO A 69 -45.96 8.46 -5.11
N GLY A 70 -46.35 9.73 -5.22
CA GLY A 70 -47.45 10.28 -4.41
C GLY A 70 -47.13 11.16 -3.20
N VAL A 71 -45.89 11.57 -2.98
CA VAL A 71 -45.60 12.68 -2.04
C VAL A 71 -45.17 13.89 -2.87
N GLU A 72 -46.02 14.92 -2.96
CA GLU A 72 -45.56 16.25 -3.37
C GLU A 72 -44.51 16.69 -2.34
N LYS A 73 -43.23 16.48 -2.67
CA LYS A 73 -42.14 17.10 -1.94
C LYS A 73 -42.37 18.61 -2.06
N PRO A 74 -42.32 19.38 -0.96
CA PRO A 74 -42.36 20.83 -1.08
C PRO A 74 -41.30 21.24 -2.09
N SER A 75 -41.68 22.07 -3.06
CA SER A 75 -40.75 22.69 -4.01
C SER A 75 -39.91 23.70 -3.24
N TYR A 76 -38.97 23.19 -2.45
CA TYR A 76 -37.80 23.97 -2.14
C TYR A 76 -37.05 24.07 -3.48
N ASP A 77 -37.05 25.25 -4.09
CA ASP A 77 -35.91 25.70 -4.88
C ASP A 77 -34.73 25.75 -3.91
N LEU A 78 -34.28 24.57 -3.46
CA LEU A 78 -32.98 24.43 -2.86
C LEU A 78 -32.06 24.95 -3.96
N PRO A 79 -31.24 25.97 -3.71
CA PRO A 79 -30.10 26.18 -4.56
C PRO A 79 -29.34 24.86 -4.44
N LEU A 80 -29.56 23.94 -5.38
CA LEU A 80 -28.64 22.85 -5.65
C LEU A 80 -27.32 23.58 -5.65
N LEU A 81 -26.49 23.32 -4.62
CA LEU A 81 -25.13 23.82 -4.50
C LEU A 81 -24.64 24.01 -5.92
N THR A 82 -24.32 25.25 -6.30
CA THR A 82 -23.79 25.52 -7.64
C THR A 82 -22.53 24.68 -7.70
N LYS A 83 -22.68 23.44 -8.19
CA LYS A 83 -21.73 22.36 -7.97
C LYS A 83 -20.50 22.85 -8.69
N GLN A 84 -19.50 23.27 -7.95
CA GLN A 84 -18.20 23.46 -8.56
C GLN A 84 -17.86 22.11 -9.20
N SER A 85 -17.79 22.07 -10.53
CA SER A 85 -17.43 20.83 -11.21
C SER A 85 -15.92 20.68 -11.07
N LEU A 86 -15.48 19.95 -10.04
CA LEU A 86 -14.07 19.63 -9.88
C LEU A 86 -13.73 18.48 -10.83
N LYS A 87 -12.75 18.70 -11.71
CA LYS A 87 -12.19 17.68 -12.58
C LYS A 87 -10.93 17.12 -11.95
N VAL A 88 -10.86 15.80 -11.80
CA VAL A 88 -9.74 15.11 -11.16
C VAL A 88 -9.17 14.08 -12.13
N GLY A 89 -7.88 14.20 -12.44
CA GLY A 89 -7.12 13.19 -13.15
C GLY A 89 -6.42 12.28 -12.14
N LEU A 90 -6.59 10.97 -12.27
CA LEU A 90 -5.88 9.95 -11.50
C LEU A 90 -4.94 9.19 -12.41
N VAL A 91 -3.66 9.17 -12.06
CA VAL A 91 -2.61 8.46 -12.82
C VAL A 91 -2.29 7.16 -12.08
N GLY A 92 -2.59 6.03 -12.72
CA GLY A 92 -2.46 4.69 -12.16
C GLY A 92 -3.82 4.09 -11.77
N ALA A 93 -4.13 2.91 -12.32
CA ALA A 93 -5.33 2.13 -12.05
C ALA A 93 -5.07 0.92 -11.14
N GLY A 94 -4.05 1.00 -10.27
CA GLY A 94 -3.86 0.05 -9.17
C GLY A 94 -4.95 0.18 -8.10
N ILE A 95 -4.91 -0.71 -7.10
CA ILE A 95 -5.95 -0.79 -6.05
C ILE A 95 -6.20 0.55 -5.32
N GLY A 96 -5.14 1.30 -5.00
CA GLY A 96 -5.26 2.64 -4.42
C GLY A 96 -5.88 3.64 -5.42
N GLY A 97 -5.41 3.65 -6.66
CA GLY A 97 -5.90 4.53 -7.74
C GLY A 97 -7.39 4.36 -8.02
N LEU A 98 -7.84 3.11 -8.15
CA LEU A 98 -9.26 2.80 -8.36
C LEU A 98 -10.11 3.11 -7.12
N THR A 99 -9.57 2.88 -5.91
CA THR A 99 -10.25 3.28 -4.66
C THR A 99 -10.45 4.80 -4.61
N ALA A 100 -9.41 5.58 -4.91
CA ALA A 100 -9.52 7.03 -5.02
C ALA A 100 -10.52 7.44 -6.10
N ALA A 101 -10.52 6.80 -7.27
CA ALA A 101 -11.46 7.11 -8.35
C ALA A 101 -12.91 6.95 -7.89
N ILE A 102 -13.22 5.85 -7.22
CA ILE A 102 -14.57 5.58 -6.70
C ILE A 102 -14.94 6.58 -5.60
N ALA A 103 -14.05 6.84 -4.64
CA ALA A 103 -14.31 7.74 -3.53
C ALA A 103 -14.53 9.19 -4.02
N ILE A 104 -13.68 9.67 -4.93
CA ILE A 104 -13.73 11.03 -5.49
C ILE A 104 -14.95 11.19 -6.42
N ALA A 105 -15.31 10.17 -7.21
CA ALA A 105 -16.54 10.19 -8.00
C ALA A 105 -17.78 10.23 -7.11
N ARG A 106 -17.80 9.47 -6.01
CA ARG A 106 -18.89 9.51 -5.00
C ARG A 106 -19.01 10.87 -4.32
N ALA A 107 -17.89 11.58 -4.15
CA ALA A 107 -17.89 12.97 -3.66
C ALA A 107 -18.60 13.94 -4.63
N GLY A 108 -18.71 13.57 -5.91
CA GLY A 108 -19.40 14.34 -6.95
C GLY A 108 -18.47 15.04 -7.93
N CYS A 109 -17.18 14.66 -7.96
CA CYS A 109 -16.21 15.16 -8.93
C CYS A 109 -16.31 14.40 -10.26
N ASP A 110 -15.82 15.02 -11.34
CA ASP A 110 -15.63 14.39 -12.65
C ASP A 110 -14.23 13.75 -12.69
N VAL A 111 -14.18 12.42 -12.71
CA VAL A 111 -12.93 11.65 -12.57
C VAL A 111 -12.52 11.02 -13.89
N THR A 112 -11.26 11.24 -14.27
CA THR A 112 -10.60 10.55 -15.38
C THR A 112 -9.45 9.71 -14.84
N VAL A 113 -9.48 8.39 -15.08
CA VAL A 113 -8.36 7.50 -14.74
C VAL A 113 -7.49 7.30 -15.98
N LEU A 114 -6.18 7.45 -15.79
CA LEU A 114 -5.15 7.28 -16.81
C LEU A 114 -4.27 6.10 -16.40
N GLU A 115 -4.18 5.09 -17.26
CA GLU A 115 -3.37 3.90 -17.05
C GLU A 115 -2.47 3.67 -18.27
N ALA A 116 -1.22 3.25 -17.99
CA ALA A 116 -0.25 2.93 -19.02
C ALA A 116 -0.56 1.58 -19.68
N ALA A 117 -1.10 0.62 -18.93
CA ALA A 117 -1.60 -0.63 -19.47
C ALA A 117 -2.84 -0.41 -20.36
N ALA A 118 -2.87 -1.06 -21.54
CA ALA A 118 -3.95 -0.94 -22.51
C ALA A 118 -5.27 -1.60 -22.05
N GLU A 119 -5.20 -2.50 -21.07
CA GLU A 119 -6.35 -3.12 -20.43
C GLU A 119 -6.04 -3.39 -18.95
N LEU A 120 -7.08 -3.39 -18.12
CA LEU A 120 -6.95 -3.79 -16.73
C LEU A 120 -6.81 -5.31 -16.67
N GLY A 121 -5.62 -5.78 -16.34
CA GLY A 121 -5.35 -7.19 -16.09
C GLY A 121 -5.22 -7.48 -14.60
N GLU A 122 -5.51 -8.73 -14.22
CA GLU A 122 -5.04 -9.27 -12.95
C GLU A 122 -3.53 -9.51 -13.04
N ILE A 123 -2.75 -8.45 -12.87
CA ILE A 123 -1.37 -8.62 -12.42
C ILE A 123 -1.52 -8.93 -10.94
N GLY A 124 -1.66 -10.24 -10.61
CA GLY A 124 -1.85 -10.71 -9.24
C GLY A 124 -0.92 -9.92 -8.34
N ALA A 125 -1.50 -9.20 -7.36
CA ALA A 125 -0.83 -8.18 -6.57
C ALA A 125 0.58 -8.65 -6.21
N GLY A 126 1.56 -8.19 -7.00
CA GLY A 126 2.93 -8.60 -6.86
C GLY A 126 3.42 -7.90 -5.62
N ILE A 127 3.25 -8.53 -4.46
CA ILE A 127 3.72 -8.02 -3.18
C ILE A 127 5.26 -7.89 -3.35
N GLN A 128 5.76 -6.66 -3.55
CA GLN A 128 7.10 -6.32 -4.07
C GLN A 128 8.16 -6.22 -2.97
N ILE A 129 8.96 -7.26 -2.71
CA ILE A 129 9.91 -7.31 -1.57
C ILE A 129 11.12 -8.19 -1.95
N THR A 130 12.29 -8.16 -1.31
CA THR A 130 13.24 -9.32 -1.30
C THR A 130 12.72 -10.46 -0.43
N PRO A 131 11.93 -11.35 -1.04
CA PRO A 131 12.10 -12.73 -0.78
C PRO A 131 12.16 -13.51 -2.09
N TYR A 132 12.64 -14.74 -1.96
CA TYR A 132 12.26 -15.75 -2.92
C TYR A 132 10.74 -15.98 -2.84
N ARG A 133 10.09 -16.11 -4.00
CA ARG A 133 8.67 -16.48 -4.12
C ARG A 133 8.52 -17.84 -4.76
N ALA A 134 7.64 -18.67 -4.19
CA ALA A 134 7.31 -19.97 -4.75
C ALA A 134 5.81 -20.23 -4.62
N VAL A 135 5.23 -20.83 -5.66
CA VAL A 135 3.87 -21.36 -5.66
C VAL A 135 3.94 -22.83 -6.01
N LEU A 136 3.32 -23.68 -5.20
CA LEU A 136 3.28 -25.13 -5.39
C LEU A 136 1.85 -25.65 -5.24
N PRO A 137 1.41 -26.66 -6.00
CA PRO A 137 0.15 -27.34 -5.72
C PRO A 137 0.21 -28.02 -4.34
N TYR A 138 -0.80 -27.83 -3.48
CA TYR A 138 -0.84 -28.49 -2.16
C TYR A 138 -0.83 -30.01 -2.25
N GLU A 139 -1.46 -30.56 -3.29
CA GLU A 139 -1.44 -32.01 -3.57
C GLU A 139 -0.01 -32.54 -3.75
N GLU A 140 0.87 -31.76 -4.35
CA GLU A 140 2.28 -32.13 -4.53
C GLU A 140 3.06 -31.98 -3.22
N VAL A 141 2.85 -30.88 -2.49
CA VAL A 141 3.43 -30.65 -1.16
C VAL A 141 3.07 -31.79 -0.22
N TYR A 142 1.80 -32.12 -0.08
CA TYR A 142 1.31 -33.16 0.82
C TYR A 142 1.66 -34.58 0.43
N ARG A 143 1.96 -34.82 -0.85
CA ARG A 143 2.45 -36.11 -1.33
C ARG A 143 3.92 -36.33 -0.97
N ASN A 144 4.74 -35.29 -1.10
CA ASN A 144 6.18 -35.38 -0.89
C ASN A 144 6.60 -35.06 0.56
N VAL A 145 5.84 -34.24 1.27
CA VAL A 145 6.06 -33.86 2.67
C VAL A 145 4.77 -34.09 3.48
N PRO A 146 4.36 -35.34 3.75
CA PRO A 146 3.06 -35.62 4.35
C PRO A 146 2.80 -34.96 5.71
N GLU A 147 3.85 -34.79 6.50
CA GLU A 147 3.88 -34.12 7.81
C GLU A 147 3.61 -32.61 7.74
N SER A 148 3.68 -31.97 6.56
CA SER A 148 3.32 -30.56 6.38
C SER A 148 1.81 -30.31 6.53
N ARG A 149 0.98 -31.36 6.58
CA ARG A 149 -0.46 -31.25 6.87
C ARG A 149 -0.73 -30.64 8.26
N ASP A 150 0.25 -30.66 9.15
CA ASP A 150 0.16 -30.04 10.48
C ASP A 150 -0.02 -28.52 10.42
N PHE A 151 0.39 -27.86 9.33
CA PHE A 151 0.21 -26.42 9.11
C PHE A 151 -1.25 -26.04 8.88
N GLY A 152 -2.10 -26.99 8.44
CA GLY A 152 -3.51 -26.73 8.18
C GLY A 152 -3.75 -25.74 7.03
N ASN A 153 -4.78 -24.91 7.16
CA ASN A 153 -5.17 -23.89 6.19
C ASN A 153 -5.06 -22.50 6.82
N ASP A 154 -3.88 -22.21 7.37
CA ASP A 154 -3.55 -20.98 8.07
C ASP A 154 -2.39 -20.22 7.40
N ILE A 155 -2.07 -19.05 7.95
CA ILE A 155 -0.87 -18.28 7.59
C ILE A 155 0.20 -18.61 8.64
N ASP A 156 1.29 -19.23 8.21
CA ASP A 156 2.41 -19.57 9.09
C ASP A 156 3.63 -18.69 8.81
N VAL A 157 4.25 -18.19 9.86
CA VAL A 157 5.49 -17.40 9.80
C VAL A 157 6.58 -18.12 10.57
N PHE A 158 7.58 -18.64 9.85
CA PHE A 158 8.77 -19.27 10.41
C PHE A 158 9.90 -18.25 10.44
N THR A 159 10.33 -17.87 11.64
CA THR A 159 11.36 -16.84 11.85
C THR A 159 12.71 -17.47 12.15
N MET A 160 13.79 -16.86 11.66
CA MET A 160 15.18 -17.23 11.97
C MET A 160 16.07 -15.98 12.09
N GLU A 161 17.34 -16.15 12.49
CA GLU A 161 18.30 -15.05 12.42
C GLU A 161 18.42 -14.55 10.97
N LYS A 162 18.24 -13.24 10.75
CA LYS A 162 18.37 -12.57 9.44
C LYS A 162 17.43 -13.06 8.33
N GLY A 163 16.40 -13.84 8.65
CA GLY A 163 15.43 -14.29 7.65
C GLY A 163 14.12 -14.78 8.23
N TYR A 164 13.12 -14.94 7.38
CA TYR A 164 11.87 -15.63 7.73
C TYR A 164 11.21 -16.21 6.48
N VAL A 165 10.34 -17.20 6.66
CA VAL A 165 9.47 -17.74 5.62
C VAL A 165 8.04 -17.57 6.07
N ILE A 166 7.25 -16.82 5.31
CA ILE A 166 5.80 -16.78 5.47
C ILE A 166 5.17 -17.64 4.38
N MET A 167 4.22 -18.49 4.77
CA MET A 167 3.49 -19.36 3.87
C MET A 167 1.99 -19.30 4.13
N TYR A 168 1.21 -19.42 3.06
CA TYR A 168 -0.25 -19.38 3.14
C TYR A 168 -0.92 -20.01 1.92
N PRO A 169 -2.14 -20.53 2.09
CA PRO A 169 -2.94 -21.06 1.00
C PRO A 169 -3.51 -19.94 0.11
N ILE A 170 -3.46 -20.15 -1.21
CA ILE A 170 -4.13 -19.34 -2.22
C ILE A 170 -5.00 -20.23 -3.12
N ALA A 171 -5.70 -19.62 -4.09
CA ALA A 171 -6.54 -20.32 -5.05
C ALA A 171 -7.55 -21.29 -4.40
N ALA A 172 -8.23 -20.82 -3.33
CA ALA A 172 -9.15 -21.62 -2.51
C ALA A 172 -8.51 -22.89 -1.92
N GLY A 173 -7.30 -22.75 -1.38
CA GLY A 173 -6.57 -23.83 -0.71
C GLY A 173 -5.97 -24.87 -1.65
N ARG A 174 -5.93 -24.60 -2.96
CA ARG A 174 -5.34 -25.52 -3.95
C ARG A 174 -3.84 -25.31 -4.13
N GLU A 175 -3.37 -24.10 -3.89
CA GLU A 175 -2.00 -23.70 -4.11
C GLU A 175 -1.40 -23.17 -2.80
N TRP A 176 -0.20 -23.64 -2.50
CA TRP A 176 0.65 -23.16 -1.43
C TRP A 176 1.51 -22.03 -1.97
N ASN A 177 1.53 -20.88 -1.30
CA ASN A 177 2.40 -19.77 -1.64
C ASN A 177 3.36 -19.49 -0.49
N ALA A 178 4.62 -19.19 -0.82
CA ALA A 178 5.60 -18.75 0.16
C ALA A 178 6.41 -17.53 -0.29
N VAL A 179 6.81 -16.77 0.71
CA VAL A 179 7.60 -15.56 0.65
C VAL A 179 8.73 -15.75 1.67
N MET A 180 9.94 -15.99 1.17
CA MET A 180 11.15 -16.28 1.94
C MET A 180 12.08 -15.07 2.03
N ALA A 181 11.94 -14.25 3.07
CA ALA A 181 12.71 -13.03 3.24
C ALA A 181 14.07 -13.31 3.88
N HIS A 182 15.09 -12.59 3.42
CA HIS A 182 16.48 -12.77 3.87
C HIS A 182 17.27 -11.48 3.72
N VAL A 183 18.32 -11.34 4.51
CA VAL A 183 19.32 -10.26 4.37
C VAL A 183 20.36 -10.66 3.33
N THR A 184 20.68 -9.74 2.43
CA THR A 184 21.77 -9.86 1.45
C THR A 184 22.92 -8.92 1.78
N ASP A 185 24.15 -9.31 1.49
CA ASP A 185 25.34 -8.46 1.70
C ASP A 185 25.38 -7.25 0.75
N LYS A 186 24.68 -7.35 -0.38
CA LYS A 186 24.59 -6.30 -1.40
C LYS A 186 23.12 -5.94 -1.63
N PRO A 187 22.80 -4.64 -1.79
CA PRO A 187 21.45 -4.23 -2.14
C PRO A 187 21.00 -4.84 -3.47
N VAL A 188 19.83 -5.46 -3.47
CA VAL A 188 19.11 -5.84 -4.69
C VAL A 188 18.38 -4.59 -5.17
N THR A 189 18.61 -4.19 -6.42
CA THR A 189 18.05 -2.94 -6.99
C THR A 189 17.07 -3.19 -8.13
N ASP A 190 17.02 -4.42 -8.64
CA ASP A 190 16.10 -4.87 -9.66
C ASP A 190 15.76 -6.34 -9.41
N VAL A 191 14.73 -6.86 -10.07
CA VAL A 191 14.32 -8.26 -9.95
C VAL A 191 15.39 -9.16 -10.56
N GLU A 192 15.87 -10.11 -9.77
CA GLU A 192 16.70 -11.22 -10.22
C GLU A 192 15.79 -12.39 -10.60
N GLU A 193 15.65 -12.61 -11.90
CA GLU A 193 14.73 -13.61 -12.47
C GLU A 193 15.19 -15.06 -12.23
N ASP A 194 16.49 -15.30 -12.28
CA ASP A 194 17.10 -16.63 -12.13
C ASP A 194 17.99 -16.70 -10.90
N CYS A 195 17.42 -17.15 -9.78
CA CYS A 195 18.18 -17.33 -8.54
C CYS A 195 18.72 -18.75 -8.39
N SER A 196 19.80 -18.92 -7.62
CA SER A 196 20.33 -20.26 -7.30
C SER A 196 19.46 -20.95 -6.26
N MET A 197 18.89 -22.12 -6.60
CA MET A 197 18.14 -22.92 -5.63
C MET A 197 19.05 -23.48 -4.54
N GLU A 198 20.32 -23.76 -4.86
CA GLU A 198 21.31 -24.21 -3.87
C GLU A 198 21.58 -23.11 -2.85
N GLU A 199 21.74 -21.87 -3.29
CA GLU A 199 21.90 -20.71 -2.41
C GLU A 199 20.68 -20.50 -1.51
N MET A 200 19.48 -20.58 -2.09
CA MET A 200 18.23 -20.48 -1.34
C MET A 200 18.13 -21.57 -0.26
N ARG A 201 18.33 -22.84 -0.63
CA ARG A 201 18.22 -23.97 0.31
C ARG A 201 19.29 -23.90 1.40
N GLU A 202 20.51 -23.51 1.04
CA GLU A 202 21.59 -23.33 2.00
C GLU A 202 21.27 -22.22 3.02
N TYR A 203 20.63 -21.13 2.59
CA TYR A 203 20.23 -20.04 3.48
C TYR A 203 19.20 -20.49 4.53
N TYR A 204 18.23 -21.31 4.13
CA TYR A 204 17.12 -21.74 4.99
C TYR A 204 17.31 -23.12 5.65
N LYS A 205 18.48 -23.74 5.53
CA LYS A 205 18.73 -25.13 5.95
C LYS A 205 18.48 -25.41 7.44
N ASP A 206 18.59 -24.38 8.30
CA ASP A 206 18.47 -24.49 9.75
C ASP A 206 17.03 -24.23 10.25
N MET A 207 16.06 -24.05 9.34
CA MET A 207 14.63 -23.95 9.67
C MET A 207 14.00 -25.31 10.02
N ASP A 208 12.72 -25.29 10.41
CA ASP A 208 11.89 -26.48 10.61
C ASP A 208 11.98 -27.44 9.40
N GLU A 209 12.19 -28.73 9.68
CA GLU A 209 12.42 -29.77 8.67
C GLU A 209 11.29 -29.86 7.63
N ARG A 210 10.05 -29.56 8.03
CA ARG A 210 8.91 -29.55 7.11
C ARG A 210 9.05 -28.43 6.09
N VAL A 211 9.52 -27.25 6.53
CA VAL A 211 9.76 -26.10 5.65
C VAL A 211 10.88 -26.40 4.68
N THR A 212 12.02 -26.90 5.16
CA THR A 212 13.18 -27.20 4.30
C THR A 212 12.85 -28.25 3.24
N LYS A 213 12.12 -29.32 3.59
CA LYS A 213 11.62 -30.31 2.62
C LYS A 213 10.70 -29.71 1.56
N ILE A 214 9.84 -28.75 1.92
CA ILE A 214 8.99 -28.05 0.94
C ILE A 214 9.85 -27.18 0.01
N LEU A 215 10.88 -26.50 0.54
CA LEU A 215 11.81 -25.70 -0.26
C LEU A 215 12.62 -26.54 -1.26
N GLU A 216 12.83 -27.84 -1.01
CA GLU A 216 13.42 -28.75 -1.99
C GLU A 216 12.54 -28.93 -3.24
N LEU A 217 11.22 -28.84 -3.10
CA LEU A 217 10.26 -28.98 -4.20
C LEU A 217 10.18 -27.73 -5.10
N VAL A 218 10.68 -26.58 -4.64
CA VAL A 218 10.62 -25.33 -5.40
C VAL A 218 11.49 -25.46 -6.66
N PRO A 219 10.90 -25.40 -7.86
CA PRO A 219 11.65 -25.64 -9.10
C PRO A 219 12.51 -24.45 -9.52
N SER A 220 12.02 -23.24 -9.24
CA SER A 220 12.65 -21.97 -9.56
C SER A 220 12.07 -20.87 -8.67
N THR A 221 12.83 -19.81 -8.46
CA THR A 221 12.35 -18.63 -7.76
C THR A 221 13.04 -17.38 -8.28
N LYS A 222 12.43 -16.23 -7.97
CA LYS A 222 12.95 -14.90 -8.26
C LYS A 222 13.29 -14.21 -6.96
N ARG A 223 14.33 -13.37 -6.95
CA ARG A 223 14.65 -12.47 -5.84
C ARG A 223 14.28 -11.06 -6.26
N TRP A 224 13.30 -10.51 -5.57
CA TRP A 224 12.74 -9.19 -5.83
C TRP A 224 13.41 -8.16 -4.92
N PRO A 225 13.46 -6.85 -5.19
CA PRO A 225 14.00 -5.86 -4.24
C PRO A 225 12.95 -5.41 -3.20
N LEU A 226 13.32 -5.17 -1.91
CA LEU A 226 12.53 -4.31 -1.01
C LEU A 226 13.06 -2.90 -1.16
N MET A 227 12.20 -2.01 -1.64
CA MET A 227 12.52 -0.59 -1.67
C MET A 227 11.53 0.16 -0.79
N THR A 228 12.02 1.20 -0.14
CA THR A 228 11.19 2.12 0.63
C THR A 228 11.39 3.53 0.10
N VAL A 229 10.32 4.32 0.16
CA VAL A 229 10.42 5.76 -0.04
C VAL A 229 10.65 6.39 1.33
N GLY A 230 11.79 7.07 1.50
CA GLY A 230 12.07 7.86 2.69
C GLY A 230 11.11 9.04 2.86
N PRO A 231 11.09 9.71 4.02
CA PRO A 231 10.15 10.78 4.29
C PRO A 231 10.29 11.91 3.27
N LEU A 232 9.25 12.12 2.48
CA LEU A 232 9.17 13.24 1.54
C LEU A 232 8.87 14.54 2.30
N LYS A 233 9.35 15.66 1.78
CA LYS A 233 9.07 16.98 2.38
C LYS A 233 7.62 17.43 2.19
N SER A 234 6.96 16.94 1.16
CA SER A 234 5.59 17.27 0.77
C SER A 234 5.09 16.20 -0.20
N TRP A 235 3.79 15.93 -0.18
CA TRP A 235 3.10 15.05 -1.11
C TRP A 235 2.36 15.81 -2.20
N SER A 236 2.54 17.13 -2.29
CA SER A 236 1.78 17.96 -3.23
C SER A 236 2.60 19.07 -3.86
N SER A 237 2.13 19.56 -5.00
CA SER A 237 2.73 20.71 -5.67
C SER A 237 2.63 21.98 -4.81
N PRO A 238 3.49 22.99 -5.02
CA PRO A 238 3.34 24.29 -4.35
C PRO A 238 1.99 24.95 -4.60
N GLN A 239 1.37 24.71 -5.76
CA GLN A 239 0.04 25.20 -6.12
C GLN A 239 -1.11 24.38 -5.51
N LYS A 240 -0.80 23.26 -4.84
CA LYS A 240 -1.77 22.36 -4.18
C LYS A 240 -2.87 21.87 -5.14
N ASN A 241 -2.46 21.52 -6.36
CA ASN A 241 -3.34 21.00 -7.42
C ASN A 241 -2.82 19.69 -8.06
N VAL A 242 -1.69 19.18 -7.57
CA VAL A 242 -1.17 17.84 -7.87
C VAL A 242 -0.77 17.23 -6.53
N ALA A 243 -1.16 15.99 -6.28
CA ALA A 243 -0.79 15.24 -5.09
C ALA A 243 -0.38 13.82 -5.46
N ILE A 244 0.51 13.22 -4.66
CA ILE A 244 0.93 11.82 -4.77
C ILE A 244 0.33 11.01 -3.61
N MET A 245 0.10 9.72 -3.86
CA MET A 245 -0.47 8.77 -2.89
C MET A 245 0.09 7.36 -3.14
N GLY A 246 -0.17 6.45 -2.21
CA GLY A 246 0.33 5.07 -2.29
C GLY A 246 1.86 4.99 -2.35
N ASP A 247 2.40 3.98 -3.04
CA ASP A 247 3.85 3.75 -3.10
C ASP A 247 4.66 4.93 -3.67
N ALA A 248 4.06 5.78 -4.52
CA ALA A 248 4.69 7.01 -4.99
C ALA A 248 5.03 7.98 -3.84
N ALA A 249 4.28 7.91 -2.74
CA ALA A 249 4.40 8.77 -1.57
C ALA A 249 5.03 8.06 -0.36
N HIS A 250 4.75 6.77 -0.18
CA HIS A 250 5.07 6.05 1.06
C HIS A 250 5.34 4.55 0.87
N ALA A 251 5.99 4.15 -0.23
CA ALA A 251 6.41 2.76 -0.42
C ALA A 251 7.13 2.22 0.83
N MET A 252 6.75 1.01 1.24
CA MET A 252 7.12 0.44 2.53
C MET A 252 7.54 -1.02 2.41
N VAL A 253 8.33 -1.49 3.37
CA VAL A 253 8.54 -2.93 3.52
C VAL A 253 7.24 -3.62 3.91
N ASN A 254 7.14 -4.92 3.65
CA ASN A 254 5.86 -5.64 3.71
C ASN A 254 5.56 -6.35 5.02
N HIS A 255 6.43 -6.22 6.02
CA HIS A 255 6.31 -7.05 7.21
C HIS A 255 5.02 -6.81 7.97
N LEU A 256 4.34 -5.67 7.77
CA LEU A 256 2.99 -5.40 8.29
C LEU A 256 1.85 -5.61 7.27
N ASP A 257 2.16 -5.87 6.00
CA ASP A 257 1.21 -6.03 4.90
C ASP A 257 0.21 -4.85 4.73
N GLN A 258 0.70 -3.63 4.93
CA GLN A 258 -0.13 -2.42 4.96
C GLN A 258 0.00 -1.50 3.74
N GLY A 259 0.86 -1.79 2.76
CA GLY A 259 1.10 -0.88 1.63
C GLY A 259 -0.16 -0.62 0.80
N ALA A 260 -0.86 -1.70 0.41
CA ALA A 260 -2.11 -1.59 -0.36
C ALA A 260 -3.23 -0.93 0.46
N ALA A 261 -3.43 -1.33 1.71
CA ALA A 261 -4.43 -0.75 2.60
C ALA A 261 -4.19 0.76 2.79
N THR A 262 -2.95 1.17 3.05
CA THR A 262 -2.57 2.59 3.20
C THR A 262 -2.84 3.38 1.92
N SER A 263 -2.61 2.78 0.75
CA SER A 263 -2.93 3.40 -0.56
C SER A 263 -4.45 3.56 -0.76
N MET A 264 -5.27 2.62 -0.28
CA MET A 264 -6.73 2.71 -0.33
C MET A 264 -7.26 3.77 0.64
N GLU A 265 -6.69 3.84 1.84
CA GLU A 265 -6.98 4.88 2.84
C GLU A 265 -6.75 6.28 2.29
N ASP A 266 -5.67 6.51 1.54
CA ASP A 266 -5.41 7.79 0.90
C ASP A 266 -6.55 8.20 -0.05
N GLY A 267 -7.00 7.25 -0.87
CA GLY A 267 -8.11 7.47 -1.79
C GLY A 267 -9.43 7.77 -1.08
N ALA A 268 -9.75 7.01 -0.03
CA ALA A 268 -10.93 7.23 0.80
C ALA A 268 -10.91 8.61 1.48
N PHE A 269 -9.77 8.96 2.09
CA PHE A 269 -9.54 10.25 2.74
C PHE A 269 -9.70 11.41 1.75
N LEU A 270 -9.06 11.32 0.57
CA LEU A 270 -9.17 12.35 -0.48
C LEU A 270 -10.61 12.53 -0.95
N GLY A 271 -11.38 11.45 -1.10
CA GLY A 271 -12.79 11.53 -1.46
C GLY A 271 -13.60 12.38 -0.48
N ARG A 272 -13.37 12.20 0.83
CA ARG A 272 -14.03 12.98 1.88
C ARG A 272 -13.63 14.45 1.88
N VAL A 273 -12.33 14.75 1.79
CA VAL A 273 -11.90 16.15 1.82
C VAL A 273 -12.28 16.90 0.53
N LEU A 274 -12.22 16.25 -0.63
CA LEU A 274 -12.65 16.88 -1.90
C LEU A 274 -14.16 17.12 -1.97
N ARG A 275 -14.97 16.35 -1.24
CA ARG A 275 -16.40 16.64 -1.09
C ARG A 275 -16.63 18.05 -0.53
N GLU A 276 -15.78 18.48 0.40
CA GLU A 276 -15.89 19.78 1.04
C GLU A 276 -15.53 20.93 0.09
N VAL A 277 -14.74 20.66 -0.95
CA VAL A 277 -14.49 21.61 -2.04
C VAL A 277 -15.76 21.78 -2.88
N ILE A 278 -16.45 20.68 -3.20
CA ILE A 278 -17.70 20.70 -3.97
C ILE A 278 -18.81 21.43 -3.22
N THR A 279 -18.88 21.28 -1.90
CA THR A 279 -19.86 21.99 -1.05
C THR A 279 -19.48 23.43 -0.76
N GLY A 280 -18.27 23.86 -1.14
CA GLY A 280 -17.77 25.22 -0.93
C GLY A 280 -17.27 25.50 0.49
N VAL A 281 -17.13 24.46 1.33
CA VAL A 281 -16.62 24.55 2.70
C VAL A 281 -15.09 24.74 2.71
N LEU A 282 -14.40 24.11 1.76
CA LEU A 282 -12.95 24.25 1.58
C LEU A 282 -12.59 24.76 0.19
N THR A 283 -11.45 25.42 0.09
CA THR A 283 -10.74 25.60 -1.19
C THR A 283 -9.94 24.33 -1.53
N LEU A 284 -9.63 24.14 -2.82
CA LEU A 284 -8.77 23.00 -3.24
C LEU A 284 -7.40 22.99 -2.54
N PRO A 285 -6.69 24.14 -2.37
CA PRO A 285 -5.44 24.15 -1.62
C PRO A 285 -5.56 23.72 -0.15
N GLU A 286 -6.64 24.11 0.52
CA GLU A 286 -6.91 23.68 1.90
C GLU A 286 -7.17 22.17 1.96
N ALA A 287 -7.97 21.64 1.03
CA ALA A 287 -8.24 20.22 0.95
C ALA A 287 -6.97 19.37 0.75
N VAL A 288 -6.12 19.77 -0.19
CA VAL A 288 -4.85 19.06 -0.46
C VAL A 288 -3.88 19.22 0.73
N LYS A 289 -3.89 20.37 1.41
CA LYS A 289 -3.09 20.57 2.63
C LYS A 289 -3.57 19.68 3.78
N ILE A 290 -4.88 19.55 4.00
CA ILE A 290 -5.43 18.66 5.02
C ILE A 290 -5.06 17.19 4.73
N TYR A 291 -5.17 16.77 3.47
CA TYR A 291 -4.70 15.44 3.05
C TYR A 291 -3.23 15.23 3.40
N GLU A 292 -2.36 16.15 2.99
CA GLU A 292 -0.92 16.08 3.25
C GLU A 292 -0.60 16.05 4.75
N ASP A 293 -1.09 17.03 5.52
CA ASP A 293 -0.76 17.19 6.94
C ASP A 293 -1.27 16.01 7.79
N THR A 294 -2.42 15.42 7.43
CA THR A 294 -3.02 14.31 8.20
C THR A 294 -2.48 12.95 7.77
N ARG A 295 -2.29 12.71 6.46
CA ARG A 295 -1.88 11.40 5.96
C ARG A 295 -0.39 11.14 6.04
N MET A 296 0.46 12.17 5.89
CA MET A 296 1.91 11.98 5.95
C MET A 296 2.39 11.34 7.26
N PRO A 297 1.98 11.80 8.46
CA PRO A 297 2.41 11.18 9.71
C PRO A 297 1.88 9.75 9.89
N ARG A 298 0.65 9.48 9.42
CA ARG A 298 0.02 8.16 9.50
C ARG A 298 0.75 7.14 8.63
N ALA A 299 0.98 7.47 7.36
CA ALA A 299 1.71 6.60 6.45
C ALA A 299 3.16 6.39 6.91
N TRP A 300 3.82 7.45 7.39
CA TRP A 300 5.16 7.34 7.98
C TRP A 300 5.19 6.35 9.15
N ALA A 301 4.23 6.42 10.08
CA ALA A 301 4.15 5.49 11.20
C ALA A 301 4.03 4.04 10.71
N LYS A 302 3.12 3.76 9.78
CA LYS A 302 2.96 2.43 9.16
C LYS A 302 4.25 1.94 8.47
N GLN A 303 4.97 2.82 7.78
CA GLN A 303 6.28 2.50 7.21
C GLN A 303 7.28 2.06 8.29
N GLN A 304 7.36 2.81 9.39
CA GLN A 304 8.30 2.52 10.49
C GLN A 304 7.92 1.24 11.23
N GLU A 305 6.64 1.08 11.56
CA GLU A 305 6.11 -0.11 12.22
C GLU A 305 6.39 -1.35 11.37
N SER A 306 6.19 -1.26 10.04
CA SER A 306 6.52 -2.38 9.14
C SER A 306 8.01 -2.72 9.18
N PHE A 307 8.89 -1.72 9.18
CA PHE A 307 10.33 -1.96 9.31
C PHE A 307 10.73 -2.59 10.65
N ILE A 308 10.09 -2.14 11.74
CA ILE A 308 10.28 -2.71 13.07
C ILE A 308 9.79 -4.16 13.10
N ASN A 309 8.64 -4.48 12.52
CA ASN A 309 8.11 -5.84 12.49
C ASN A 309 9.06 -6.81 11.76
N GLY A 310 9.66 -6.36 10.65
CA GLY A 310 10.71 -7.13 9.97
C GLY A 310 11.92 -7.40 10.84
N SER A 311 12.33 -6.41 11.64
CA SER A 311 13.44 -6.54 12.58
C SER A 311 13.13 -7.51 13.74
N ILE A 312 11.84 -7.65 14.11
CA ILE A 312 11.41 -8.65 15.10
C ILE A 312 11.44 -10.06 14.48
N PHE A 313 10.93 -10.23 13.26
CA PHE A 313 10.97 -11.52 12.56
C PHE A 313 12.39 -12.01 12.28
N MET A 314 13.31 -11.11 11.94
CA MET A 314 14.68 -11.43 11.55
C MET A 314 15.71 -11.19 12.67
N ALA A 315 15.25 -11.14 13.92
CA ALA A 315 16.08 -10.78 15.07
C ALA A 315 17.32 -11.70 15.21
N ASP A 316 18.48 -11.09 15.46
CA ASP A 316 19.72 -11.77 15.76
C ASP A 316 19.82 -12.17 17.24
N GLU A 317 20.75 -13.04 17.59
CA GLU A 317 21.00 -13.37 18.99
C GLU A 317 21.66 -12.18 19.74
N PRO A 318 21.24 -11.87 20.98
CA PRO A 318 20.31 -12.62 21.84
C PRO A 318 18.82 -12.22 21.70
N ARG A 319 18.46 -11.31 20.79
CA ARG A 319 17.08 -10.82 20.63
C ARG A 319 16.13 -11.89 20.11
N GLY A 320 16.59 -12.75 19.21
CA GLY A 320 15.82 -13.91 18.70
C GLY A 320 15.31 -14.79 19.84
N ARG A 321 16.21 -15.24 20.73
CA ARG A 321 15.81 -16.00 21.93
C ARG A 321 14.81 -15.27 22.83
N LEU A 322 15.03 -13.98 23.11
CA LEU A 322 14.10 -13.21 23.95
C LEU A 322 12.71 -13.07 23.32
N ARG A 323 12.66 -12.93 21.99
CA ARG A 323 11.41 -12.95 21.22
C ARG A 323 10.72 -14.30 21.37
N ASP A 324 11.44 -15.40 21.22
CA ASP A 324 10.87 -16.76 21.29
C ASP A 324 10.40 -17.11 22.71
N GLU A 325 11.13 -16.67 23.74
CA GLU A 325 10.72 -16.76 25.14
C GLU A 325 9.43 -15.97 25.40
N ALA A 326 9.30 -14.75 24.86
CA ALA A 326 8.07 -13.96 24.97
C ALA A 326 6.90 -14.60 24.21
N ALA A 327 7.17 -15.25 23.08
CA ALA A 327 6.17 -15.94 22.27
C ALA A 327 5.61 -17.21 22.92
N ALA A 328 6.36 -17.84 23.83
CA ALA A 328 6.03 -19.16 24.37
C ALA A 328 4.63 -19.22 24.99
N ASP A 329 4.21 -18.16 25.67
CA ASP A 329 2.88 -18.04 26.26
C ASP A 329 1.78 -17.88 25.18
N SER A 330 2.06 -17.12 24.11
CA SER A 330 1.13 -16.92 22.98
C SER A 330 0.92 -18.17 22.10
N VAL A 331 1.94 -19.02 21.98
CA VAL A 331 1.86 -20.30 21.25
C VAL A 331 0.97 -21.30 21.99
N ALA A 332 1.01 -21.31 23.32
CA ALA A 332 0.14 -22.15 24.14
C ALA A 332 -1.35 -21.76 23.96
N GLU A 333 -1.63 -20.47 23.84
CA GLU A 333 -2.98 -19.93 23.62
C GLU A 333 -3.49 -20.17 22.19
N THR A 334 -2.67 -19.90 21.17
CA THR A 334 -3.05 -20.12 19.76
C THR A 334 -3.36 -21.60 19.49
N LYS A 335 -2.59 -22.52 20.11
CA LYS A 335 -2.86 -23.95 20.05
C LYS A 335 -4.23 -24.29 20.68
N ALA A 336 -4.55 -23.71 21.84
CA ALA A 336 -5.86 -23.86 22.47
C ALA A 336 -7.00 -23.26 21.62
N MET A 337 -6.78 -22.13 20.93
CA MET A 337 -7.76 -21.54 20.02
C MET A 337 -7.96 -22.37 18.75
N SER A 338 -6.90 -22.93 18.16
CA SER A 338 -7.01 -23.83 16.99
C SER A 338 -7.83 -25.09 17.30
N GLU A 339 -7.75 -25.59 18.54
CA GLU A 339 -8.61 -26.67 19.04
C GLU A 339 -10.08 -26.23 19.21
N VAL A 340 -10.33 -24.93 19.41
CA VAL A 340 -11.68 -24.33 19.57
C VAL A 340 -12.36 -24.03 18.23
N TRP A 341 -11.61 -23.74 17.17
CA TRP A 341 -12.16 -23.51 15.82
C TRP A 341 -12.70 -24.78 15.15
N ASN A 342 -12.48 -25.95 15.74
CA ASN A 342 -13.40 -27.06 15.58
C ASN A 342 -14.70 -26.70 16.30
N LEU A 343 -15.75 -26.37 15.52
CA LEU A 343 -17.11 -25.99 15.93
C LEU A 343 -17.83 -26.90 16.96
N ASP A 344 -17.14 -27.90 17.52
CA ASP A 344 -17.60 -28.87 18.51
C ASP A 344 -16.86 -28.78 19.86
N SER A 345 -15.92 -27.85 20.05
CA SER A 345 -15.21 -27.74 21.32
C SER A 345 -16.10 -27.10 22.41
N LYS A 346 -16.20 -27.77 23.57
CA LYS A 346 -16.75 -27.20 24.81
C LYS A 346 -15.69 -26.45 25.62
N ALA A 347 -14.53 -26.14 25.02
CA ALA A 347 -13.47 -25.43 25.69
C ALA A 347 -13.92 -23.98 25.94
N ALA A 348 -13.75 -23.52 27.18
CA ALA A 348 -14.07 -22.15 27.54
C ALA A 348 -13.16 -21.24 26.71
N VAL A 349 -13.76 -20.37 25.89
CA VAL A 349 -13.08 -19.20 25.34
C VAL A 349 -12.76 -18.30 26.54
N THR A 350 -11.63 -18.53 27.19
CA THR A 350 -10.97 -17.49 27.96
C THR A 350 -10.53 -16.49 26.90
N GLY A 351 -11.06 -15.26 26.92
CA GLY A 351 -10.62 -14.21 25.98
C GLY A 351 -9.09 -14.05 26.00
N PRO A 352 -8.52 -13.28 25.06
CA PRO A 352 -7.07 -13.15 24.91
C PRO A 352 -6.44 -12.89 26.28
N ASP A 353 -5.45 -13.70 26.69
CA ASP A 353 -4.64 -13.36 27.85
C ASP A 353 -3.97 -12.02 27.54
N GLU A 354 -4.40 -10.96 28.22
CA GLU A 354 -3.85 -9.62 28.03
C GLU A 354 -2.33 -9.57 28.35
N ASN A 355 -1.79 -10.62 28.98
CA ASN A 355 -0.36 -10.80 29.24
C ASN A 355 0.36 -11.69 28.19
N ALA A 356 -0.35 -12.35 27.28
CA ALA A 356 0.26 -13.11 26.20
C ALA A 356 0.93 -12.15 25.21
N LEU A 357 2.26 -12.09 25.28
CA LEU A 357 3.07 -11.26 24.40
C LEU A 357 3.20 -11.96 23.04
N CYS A 358 2.28 -11.67 22.12
CA CYS A 358 2.49 -12.03 20.72
C CYS A 358 3.60 -11.12 20.14
N PRO A 359 4.78 -11.65 19.78
CA PRO A 359 5.90 -10.82 19.35
C PRO A 359 5.76 -10.38 17.88
N ASN A 360 4.55 -10.27 17.36
CA ASN A 360 4.30 -9.66 16.05
C ASN A 360 3.44 -8.41 16.20
N LEU A 361 3.68 -7.44 15.33
CA LEU A 361 2.91 -6.20 15.31
C LEU A 361 1.56 -6.35 14.60
N TRP A 362 1.12 -7.56 14.24
CA TRP A 362 -0.25 -7.77 13.74
C TRP A 362 -1.25 -7.89 14.89
N GLY A 363 -0.86 -8.59 15.96
CA GLY A 363 -1.68 -8.79 17.14
C GLY A 363 -1.41 -7.80 18.28
N ALA A 364 -0.45 -6.88 18.12
CA ALA A 364 -0.12 -5.93 19.18
C ALA A 364 -1.31 -4.96 19.44
N PRO A 365 -1.71 -4.71 20.70
CA PRO A 365 -2.86 -3.88 21.02
C PRO A 365 -2.81 -2.48 20.38
N GLU A 366 -1.63 -1.88 20.34
CA GLU A 366 -1.41 -0.55 19.75
C GLU A 366 -1.69 -0.55 18.24
N THR A 367 -1.10 -1.50 17.49
CA THR A 367 -1.25 -1.55 16.02
C THR A 367 -2.62 -2.04 15.59
N LEU A 368 -3.27 -2.92 16.35
CA LEU A 368 -4.67 -3.28 16.13
C LEU A 368 -5.56 -2.03 16.09
N GLN A 369 -5.34 -1.08 17.00
CA GLN A 369 -6.10 0.16 17.04
C GLN A 369 -5.60 1.20 16.01
N SER A 370 -4.29 1.41 15.94
CA SER A 370 -3.69 2.52 15.18
C SER A 370 -3.56 2.23 13.68
N VAL A 371 -3.44 0.96 13.30
CA VAL A 371 -3.21 0.50 11.92
C VAL A 371 -4.43 -0.20 11.35
N PHE A 372 -4.91 -1.27 12.01
CA PHE A 372 -5.93 -2.16 11.46
C PHE A 372 -7.36 -1.68 11.69
N SER A 373 -7.61 -0.92 12.75
CA SER A 373 -8.91 -0.33 13.07
C SER A 373 -9.04 1.13 12.61
N TYR A 374 -8.09 1.61 11.80
CA TYR A 374 -8.06 3.00 11.35
C TYR A 374 -9.20 3.28 10.37
N ASP A 375 -10.00 4.31 10.67
CA ASP A 375 -11.05 4.83 9.78
C ASP A 375 -10.53 6.10 9.05
N PRO A 376 -10.11 5.98 7.77
CA PRO A 376 -9.61 7.13 7.01
C PRO A 376 -10.70 8.15 6.70
N GLU A 377 -11.97 7.75 6.60
CA GLU A 377 -13.05 8.68 6.29
C GLU A 377 -13.43 9.50 7.51
N GLY A 378 -13.54 8.86 8.68
CA GLY A 378 -13.74 9.55 9.95
C GLY A 378 -12.59 10.50 10.29
N ASP A 379 -11.34 10.08 10.07
CA ASP A 379 -10.16 10.93 10.27
C ASP A 379 -10.18 12.16 9.34
N ALA A 380 -10.63 12.00 8.09
CA ALA A 380 -10.84 13.12 7.17
C ALA A 380 -11.91 14.09 7.68
N ASP A 381 -13.06 13.59 8.13
CA ASP A 381 -14.14 14.42 8.66
C ASP A 381 -13.68 15.24 9.88
N PHE A 382 -12.93 14.62 10.81
CA PHE A 382 -12.34 15.33 11.95
C PHE A 382 -11.27 16.33 11.55
N ALA A 383 -10.41 16.01 10.57
CA ALA A 383 -9.39 16.93 10.09
C ALA A 383 -10.01 18.18 9.45
N VAL A 384 -11.12 18.03 8.73
CA VAL A 384 -11.92 19.16 8.20
C VAL A 384 -12.50 19.99 9.34
N ILE A 385 -13.12 19.35 10.34
CA ILE A 385 -13.69 20.07 11.50
C ILE A 385 -12.60 20.85 12.23
N LYS A 386 -11.44 20.25 12.47
CA LYS A 386 -10.30 20.90 13.09
C LYS A 386 -9.84 22.11 12.27
N HIS A 387 -9.73 21.96 10.94
CA HIS A 387 -9.37 23.07 10.07
C HIS A 387 -10.35 24.24 10.18
N ILE A 388 -11.66 23.96 10.14
CA ILE A 388 -12.71 24.98 10.33
C ILE A 388 -12.57 25.65 11.70
N GLN A 389 -12.36 24.85 12.74
CA GLN A 389 -12.18 25.32 14.12
C GLN A 389 -11.02 26.33 14.24
N ASP A 390 -9.91 26.06 13.56
CA ASP A 390 -8.69 26.86 13.62
C ASP A 390 -8.71 28.11 12.72
N THR A 391 -9.47 28.07 11.62
CA THR A 391 -9.40 29.10 10.56
C THR A 391 -10.58 30.05 10.50
N THR A 392 -11.73 29.66 11.07
CA THR A 392 -12.96 30.44 10.97
C THR A 392 -13.25 31.23 12.24
N PRO A 393 -13.84 32.44 12.14
CA PRO A 393 -14.23 33.23 13.30
C PRO A 393 -15.27 32.50 14.16
N TRP A 394 -15.26 32.85 15.45
CA TRP A 394 -16.21 32.36 16.42
C TRP A 394 -17.07 33.52 16.91
N ASP A 395 -18.37 33.26 17.05
CA ASP A 395 -19.23 34.17 17.75
C ASP A 395 -18.90 34.21 19.24
N LYS A 396 -18.80 35.41 19.80
CA LYS A 396 -18.42 35.59 21.21
C LYS A 396 -19.55 35.24 22.18
N VAL A 397 -20.80 35.17 21.72
CA VAL A 397 -21.96 34.95 22.58
C VAL A 397 -22.40 33.50 22.55
N THR A 398 -22.63 32.97 21.35
CA THR A 398 -23.08 31.59 21.14
C THR A 398 -21.93 30.58 21.18
N GLY A 399 -20.69 31.03 20.92
CA GLY A 399 -19.54 30.13 20.79
C GLY A 399 -19.56 29.28 19.52
N VAL A 400 -20.42 29.60 18.55
CA VAL A 400 -20.51 28.88 17.28
C VAL A 400 -19.49 29.43 16.29
N SER A 401 -18.75 28.55 15.63
CA SER A 401 -17.88 28.89 14.50
C SER A 401 -18.72 29.17 13.25
N GLU A 402 -18.41 30.27 12.54
CA GLU A 402 -19.10 30.64 11.31
C GLU A 402 -19.02 29.53 10.26
N GLY A 403 -17.83 28.94 10.07
CA GLY A 403 -17.65 27.87 9.08
C GLY A 403 -18.33 26.56 9.45
N LEU A 404 -18.48 26.27 10.76
CA LEU A 404 -19.21 25.08 11.19
C LEU A 404 -20.71 25.24 10.91
N GLU A 405 -21.29 26.41 11.17
CA GLU A 405 -22.67 26.71 10.82
C GLU A 405 -22.88 26.63 9.30
N GLU A 406 -21.96 27.19 8.51
CA GLU A 406 -22.01 27.11 7.05
C GLU A 406 -21.97 25.66 6.54
N LYS A 407 -21.06 24.83 7.05
CA LYS A 407 -21.00 23.40 6.70
C LYS A 407 -22.32 22.68 7.01
N LEU A 408 -22.89 22.92 8.19
CA LEU A 408 -24.08 22.19 8.65
C LEU A 408 -25.38 22.66 7.98
N THR A 409 -25.45 23.94 7.59
CA THR A 409 -26.72 24.57 7.17
C THR A 409 -26.72 25.08 5.73
N GLY A 410 -25.54 25.32 5.15
CA GLY A 410 -25.38 25.90 3.81
C GLY A 410 -25.91 25.03 2.66
N TRP A 411 -26.22 23.76 2.93
CA TRP A 411 -26.83 22.87 1.94
C TRP A 411 -28.35 23.04 1.80
N PHE A 412 -29.03 23.69 2.76
CA PHE A 412 -30.49 23.88 2.70
C PHE A 412 -30.97 25.31 2.99
N TRP A 413 -30.16 26.14 3.66
CA TRP A 413 -30.51 27.55 3.84
C TRP A 413 -30.09 28.43 2.65
N PRO A 414 -30.88 29.45 2.30
CA PRO A 414 -30.43 30.53 1.42
C PRO A 414 -29.15 31.19 1.96
N LYS A 415 -28.27 31.65 1.07
CA LYS A 415 -26.95 32.22 1.44
C LYS A 415 -27.02 33.38 2.44
N ASP A 416 -28.10 34.17 2.42
CA ASP A 416 -28.34 35.28 3.33
C ASP A 416 -28.86 34.85 4.73
N GLN A 417 -29.20 33.57 4.88
CA GLN A 417 -29.65 32.96 6.15
C GLN A 417 -28.54 32.13 6.82
N VAL A 418 -27.46 31.80 6.11
CA VAL A 418 -26.30 31.08 6.66
C VAL A 418 -25.46 31.98 7.57
N GLY A 419 -24.98 31.45 8.68
CA GLY A 419 -24.13 32.18 9.64
C GLY A 419 -24.90 33.09 10.58
N ARG A 420 -26.23 32.92 10.68
CA ARG A 420 -27.08 33.75 11.54
C ARG A 420 -26.89 33.40 13.01
N VAL A 421 -26.68 32.14 13.37
CA VAL A 421 -26.43 31.74 14.76
C VAL A 421 -25.07 32.28 15.22
N ALA A 422 -24.05 32.18 14.38
CA ALA A 422 -22.71 32.72 14.61
C ALA A 422 -22.65 34.26 14.52
N LYS A 423 -23.72 34.94 14.11
CA LYS A 423 -23.83 36.40 14.09
C LYS A 423 -24.92 36.91 15.03
N ALA A 424 -25.63 36.02 15.71
CA ALA A 424 -26.69 36.38 16.63
C ALA A 424 -26.07 37.06 17.84
N ARG A 425 -26.20 38.39 17.89
CA ARG A 425 -25.84 39.18 19.06
C ARG A 425 -26.80 38.88 20.22
N GLY A 426 -26.70 37.71 20.86
CA GLY A 426 -27.25 37.40 22.18
C GLY A 426 -28.71 37.69 22.54
N THR A 427 -29.54 38.24 21.66
CA THR A 427 -30.90 38.71 22.02
C THR A 427 -31.98 38.47 20.97
N ASP A 428 -31.66 38.02 19.75
CA ASP A 428 -32.64 37.78 18.67
C ASP A 428 -32.49 36.38 18.05
N LEU A 429 -32.58 35.33 18.88
CA LEU A 429 -32.80 33.94 18.43
C LEU A 429 -34.25 33.52 18.68
#